data_AF-A0A7C5EUD2-F1
#
_entry.id   AF-A0A7C5EUD2-F1
#
_cell.length_a   1.000
_cell.length_b   1.000
_cell.length_c   1.000
_cell.angle_alpha   90.00
_cell.angle_beta   90.00
_cell.angle_gamma   90.00
#
_symmetry.space_group_name_H-M   'P 1'
#
loop_
_entity.id
_entity.type
_entity.pdbx_description
1 polymer ?
#
loop_
_entity_poly.entity_id
_entity_poly.type
_entity_poly.pdbx_seq_one_letter_code
_entity_poly.pdbx_strand_id
1 'polypeptide(L)' 'VLTWLHLAGRDTLKVHPRGDPSRPLKGVFATRSPHRPNPIGLHRVEVREIRPDGWVRVGPLEAVEGTPILDIKPALM' A
#
# COMPACT_ATOMS: atom_id res chain seq x y z
N VAL A 1 -0.47 4.52 7.74
CA VAL A 1 0.79 3.75 7.60
C VAL A 1 1.22 3.79 6.16
N LEU A 2 2.47 4.18 5.91
CA LEU A 2 3.11 4.13 4.60
C LEU A 2 4.00 2.88 4.52
N THR A 3 3.88 2.15 3.42
CA THR A 3 4.62 0.90 3.17
C THR A 3 5.40 1.00 1.85
N TRP A 4 6.48 0.23 1.73
CA TRP A 4 7.14 0.00 0.44
C TRP A 4 6.69 -1.34 -0.12
N LEU A 5 5.93 -1.32 -1.21
CA LEU A 5 5.41 -2.53 -1.86
C LEU A 5 6.54 -3.19 -2.66
N HIS A 6 7.43 -3.88 -1.94
CA HIS A 6 8.71 -4.42 -2.43
C HIS A 6 8.61 -5.41 -3.59
N LEU A 7 7.43 -6.02 -3.82
CA LEU A 7 7.16 -6.92 -4.94
C LEU A 7 6.63 -6.21 -6.20
N ALA A 8 6.43 -4.89 -6.15
CA ALA A 8 5.83 -4.16 -7.25
C ALA A 8 6.85 -3.75 -8.34
N GLY A 9 6.48 -4.02 -9.61
CA GLY A 9 7.15 -3.43 -10.77
C GLY A 9 7.11 -1.89 -10.77
N ARG A 10 8.27 -1.27 -10.98
CA ARG A 10 8.46 0.19 -10.91
C ARG A 10 8.37 0.88 -12.27
N ASP A 11 8.62 0.15 -13.36
CA ASP A 11 8.61 0.69 -14.72
C ASP A 11 7.21 0.70 -15.35
N THR A 12 6.20 0.20 -14.63
CA THR A 12 4.81 0.17 -15.10
C THR A 12 4.18 1.56 -15.05
N LEU A 13 3.71 2.05 -16.21
CA LEU A 13 3.05 3.36 -16.33
C LEU A 13 1.55 3.29 -16.61
N LYS A 14 1.05 2.15 -17.09
CA LYS A 14 -0.38 1.89 -17.32
C LYS A 14 -0.75 0.49 -16.85
N VAL A 15 -1.97 0.35 -16.34
CA VAL A 15 -2.53 -0.93 -15.91
C VAL A 15 -3.98 -1.06 -16.32
N HIS A 16 -4.47 -2.29 -16.39
CA HIS A 16 -5.88 -2.58 -16.31
C HIS A 16 -6.32 -2.45 -14.84
N PRO A 17 -7.24 -1.52 -14.48
CA PRO A 17 -7.63 -1.33 -13.08
C PRO A 17 -8.11 -2.64 -12.42
N ARG A 18 -7.61 -2.94 -11.22
CA ARG A 18 -7.84 -4.21 -10.50
C ARG A 18 -7.35 -5.48 -11.24
N GLY A 19 -6.51 -5.33 -12.26
CA GLY A 19 -6.03 -6.43 -13.09
C GLY A 19 -7.09 -6.99 -14.06
N ASP A 20 -8.23 -6.31 -14.23
CA ASP A 20 -9.35 -6.74 -15.06
C ASP A 20 -9.17 -6.33 -16.53
N PRO A 21 -8.85 -7.26 -17.45
CA PRO A 21 -8.53 -6.93 -18.85
C PRO A 21 -9.72 -6.35 -19.63
N SER A 22 -10.95 -6.53 -19.14
CA SER A 22 -12.14 -5.95 -19.79
C SER A 22 -12.22 -4.42 -19.61
N ARG A 23 -11.50 -3.87 -18.61
CA ARG A 23 -11.45 -2.43 -18.36
C ARG A 23 -10.38 -1.77 -19.23
N PRO A 24 -10.60 -0.55 -19.74
CA PRO A 24 -9.56 0.14 -20.50
C PRO A 24 -8.32 0.42 -19.63
N LEU A 25 -7.15 0.41 -20.26
CA LEU A 25 -5.90 0.81 -19.62
C LEU A 25 -6.03 2.22 -19.03
N LYS A 26 -5.51 2.40 -17.81
CA LYS A 26 -5.39 3.70 -17.14
C LYS A 26 -3.96 3.91 -16.68
N GLY A 27 -3.52 5.17 -16.67
CA GLY A 27 -2.23 5.53 -16.09
C GLY A 27 -2.19 5.17 -14.60
N VAL A 28 -1.04 4.71 -14.10
CA VAL A 28 -0.91 4.23 -12.70
C VAL A 28 -1.31 5.27 -11.66
N PHE A 29 -1.07 6.56 -11.93
CA PHE A 29 -1.45 7.68 -11.05
C PHE A 29 -2.96 7.93 -10.96
N ALA A 30 -3.75 7.45 -11.94
CA ALA A 30 -5.21 7.47 -11.90
C ALA A 30 -5.80 6.23 -11.21
N THR A 31 -4.97 5.40 -10.58
CA THR A 31 -5.38 4.13 -9.95
C THR A 31 -4.71 3.92 -8.59
N ARG A 32 -5.12 2.87 -7.89
CA ARG A 32 -4.45 2.34 -6.69
C ARG A 32 -3.55 1.13 -6.98
N SER A 33 -3.04 1.00 -8.22
CA SER A 33 -2.11 -0.09 -8.57
C SER A 33 -0.88 -0.10 -7.65
N PRO A 34 -0.42 -1.27 -7.16
CA PRO A 34 0.85 -1.36 -6.46
C PRO A 34 2.04 -1.08 -7.39
N HIS A 35 1.91 -1.42 -8.68
CA HIS A 35 2.90 -1.11 -9.72
C HIS A 35 2.88 0.37 -10.07
N ARG A 36 3.98 1.06 -9.78
CA ARG A 36 4.21 2.50 -10.01
C ARG A 36 5.69 2.84 -9.75
N PRO A 37 6.22 3.96 -10.27
CA PRO A 37 7.63 4.34 -10.12
C PRO A 37 8.17 4.31 -8.68
N ASN A 38 7.36 4.80 -7.74
CA ASN A 38 7.60 4.74 -6.31
C ASN A 38 6.46 3.95 -5.65
N PRO A 39 6.64 2.63 -5.40
CA PRO A 39 5.59 1.71 -4.95
C PRO A 39 5.25 1.90 -3.47
N ILE A 40 4.78 3.10 -3.13
CA ILE A 40 4.38 3.47 -1.77
C ILE A 40 2.91 3.13 -1.59
N GLY A 41 2.62 2.22 -0.66
CA GLY A 41 1.26 1.89 -0.23
C GLY A 41 0.81 2.78 0.91
N LEU A 42 -0.44 3.26 0.84
CA LEU A 42 -1.07 4.08 1.88
C LEU A 42 -2.22 3.30 2.52
N HIS A 43 -2.09 3.06 3.82
CA HIS A 43 -3.05 2.27 4.59
C HIS A 43 -3.58 3.08 5.76
N ARG A 44 -4.90 3.24 5.84
CA ARG A 44 -5.57 3.67 7.07
C ARG A 44 -5.84 2.42 7.90
N VAL A 45 -5.26 2.35 9.08
CA VAL A 45 -5.36 1.21 9.98
C VAL A 45 -5.89 1.67 11.33
N GLU A 46 -6.56 0.78 12.04
CA GLU A 46 -6.89 0.96 13.45
C GLU A 46 -5.78 0.32 14.30
N VAL A 47 -5.34 1.03 15.34
CA VAL A 47 -4.44 0.45 16.35
C VAL A 47 -5.30 -0.36 17.32
N ARG A 48 -5.06 -1.66 17.35
CA ARG A 48 -5.80 -2.60 18.21
C ARG A 48 -5.09 -2.88 19.53
N GLU A 49 -3.77 -2.81 19.53
CA GLU A 49 -2.94 -3.02 20.71
C GLU A 49 -1.56 -2.39 20.49
N ILE A 50 -1.00 -1.83 21.57
CA ILE A 50 0.39 -1.40 21.65
C ILE A 50 1.04 -2.24 22.75
N ARG A 51 2.04 -3.04 22.38
CA ARG A 51 2.76 -3.92 23.30
C ARG A 51 3.98 -3.18 23.90
N PRO A 52 4.40 -3.51 25.14
CA PRO A 52 5.55 -2.85 25.78
C PRO A 52 6.89 -3.02 25.06
N ASP A 53 7.02 -4.06 24.23
CA ASP A 53 8.20 -4.33 23.40
C ASP A 53 8.22 -3.53 22.09
N GLY A 54 7.31 -2.57 21.92
CA GLY A 54 7.22 -1.69 20.75
C GLY A 54 6.42 -2.27 19.59
N TRP A 55 5.89 -3.49 19.71
CA TRP A 55 5.02 -4.07 18.68
C TRP A 55 3.63 -3.42 18.69
N VAL A 56 3.12 -3.08 17.51
CA VAL A 56 1.79 -2.51 17.33
C VAL A 56 0.95 -3.46 16.52
N ARG A 57 -0.15 -3.96 17.10
CA ARG A 57 -1.13 -4.77 16.37
C ARG A 57 -2.14 -3.83 15.72
N VAL A 58 -2.29 -3.94 14.41
CA VAL A 58 -3.18 -3.07 13.62
C VAL A 58 -4.14 -3.86 12.74
N GLY A 59 -5.21 -3.23 12.27
CA GLY A 59 -6.04 -3.77 11.20
C GLY A 59 -7.12 -2.80 10.70
N PRO A 60 -7.64 -2.97 9.47
CA PRO A 60 -7.07 -3.81 8.41
C PRO A 60 -5.77 -3.20 7.85
N LEU A 61 -4.83 -4.05 7.41
CA LEU A 61 -3.61 -3.65 6.70
C LEU A 61 -3.50 -4.48 5.42
N GLU A 62 -3.47 -3.82 4.26
CA GLU A 62 -3.42 -4.48 2.95
C GLU A 62 -1.96 -4.62 2.48
N ALA A 63 -1.16 -5.38 3.22
CA ALA A 63 0.24 -5.64 2.90
C ALA A 63 0.55 -7.13 3.04
N VAL A 64 1.46 -7.64 2.20
CA VAL A 64 1.97 -9.01 2.32
C VAL A 64 3.02 -9.08 3.43
N GLU A 65 3.26 -10.28 3.95
CA GLU A 65 4.29 -10.54 4.96
C GLU A 65 5.66 -9.98 4.53
N GLY A 66 6.42 -9.44 5.48
CA GLY A 66 7.72 -8.82 5.22
C GLY A 66 7.69 -7.46 4.49
N THR A 67 6.52 -6.89 4.19
CA THR A 67 6.43 -5.57 3.56
C THR A 67 7.06 -4.48 4.44
N PRO A 68 8.10 -3.76 3.96
CA PRO A 68 8.74 -2.72 4.75
C PRO A 68 7.79 -1.56 5.09
N ILE A 69 7.84 -1.12 6.35
CA ILE A 69 7.19 0.11 6.81
C ILE A 69 8.12 1.28 6.51
N LEU A 70 7.60 2.31 5.85
CA LEU A 70 8.35 3.55 5.58
C LEU A 70 8.09 4.60 6.65
N ASP A 71 6.83 4.73 7.07
CA ASP A 71 6.42 5.82 7.95
C ASP A 71 5.06 5.54 8.61
N ILE A 72 4.84 6.11 9.78
CA ILE A 72 3.59 6.02 10.55
C ILE A 72 3.17 7.44 10.93
N LYS A 73 1.97 7.84 10.51
CA LYS A 73 1.38 9.14 10.83
C LYS A 73 -0.02 8.97 11.39
N PRO A 74 -0.45 9.83 12.34
CA PRO A 74 -1.84 9.91 12.75
C PRO A 74 -2.74 10.15 11.52
N ALA A 75 -3.90 9.49 11.49
CA ALA A 75 -4.90 9.78 10.47
C ALA A 75 -5.48 11.17 10.74
N LEU A 76 -5.30 12.09 9.80
CA LEU A 76 -6.01 13.37 9.82
C LEU A 76 -7.45 13.13 9.34
N MET A 77 -8.41 13.70 10.07
CA MET A 77 -9.82 13.76 9.67
C MET A 77 -10.02 14.74 8.52
#